data_AF-A0A2V7ILG7-F1
#
_entry.id   AF-A0A2V7ILG7-F1
#
_cell.length_a   1.000
_cell.length_b   1.000
_cell.length_c   1.000
_cell.angle_alpha   90.00
_cell.angle_beta   90.00
_cell.angle_gamma   90.00
#
_symmetry.space_group_name_H-M   'P 1'
#
loop_
_entity.id
_entity.type
_entity.pdbx_description
1 polymer ?
#
loop_
_entity_poly.entity_id
_entity_poly.type
_entity_poly.pdbx_seq_one_letter_code
_entity_poly.pdbx_strand_id
1 'polypeptide(L)'
;MVHAANTMIATLQPDGRWTVRFGRLTPASDTFYVAYEALPTARPDSFAIQPHAPPLPLVGRERLPATALQVALRDFGAHQRPYNSYVLPRADGTFWVYFMPAQTDPAALPHGADIRYLMAADASRIVDKHPMHRTLLNLALPENAVSGLHTVVVDDVPQDSDVFLVLARHPRRPEMIGTEHYDYAIAIDGSITWRVGERHSHR
;
A
#
# COMPACT_ATOMS: atom_id res chain seq x y z
N MET A 1 3.40 27.29 2.14
CA MET A 1 3.68 26.73 3.48
C MET A 1 3.17 25.30 3.47
N VAL A 2 4.04 24.28 3.41
CA VAL A 2 3.58 22.87 3.43
C VAL A 2 3.20 22.57 4.87
N HIS A 3 1.91 22.42 5.15
CA HIS A 3 1.48 21.91 6.44
C HIS A 3 2.05 20.50 6.61
N ALA A 4 2.82 20.27 7.69
CA ALA A 4 3.25 18.92 8.01
C ALA A 4 2.00 18.03 8.12
N ALA A 5 1.94 16.99 7.30
CA ALA A 5 0.77 16.13 7.17
C ALA A 5 0.64 15.23 8.40
N ASN A 6 -0.61 15.01 8.82
CA ASN A 6 -0.90 13.91 9.74
C ASN A 6 -0.46 12.62 9.06
N THR A 7 0.35 11.84 9.75
CA THR A 7 1.02 10.66 9.22
C THR A 7 0.58 9.46 10.07
N MET A 8 0.10 8.43 9.38
CA MET A 8 -0.19 7.13 9.96
C MET A 8 0.89 6.14 9.52
N ILE A 9 1.50 5.44 10.46
CA ILE A 9 2.49 4.39 10.18
C ILE A 9 2.05 3.11 10.88
N ALA A 10 1.80 2.07 10.09
CA ALA A 10 1.64 0.71 10.61
C ALA A 10 3.01 0.02 10.65
N THR A 11 3.32 -0.66 11.75
CA THR A 11 4.55 -1.43 11.92
C THR A 11 4.22 -2.82 12.41
N LEU A 12 4.61 -3.84 11.64
CA LEU A 12 4.55 -5.24 12.06
C LEU A 12 5.60 -5.48 13.14
N GLN A 13 5.16 -5.97 14.28
CA GLN A 13 6.01 -6.32 15.42
C GLN A 13 6.57 -7.74 15.25
N PRO A 14 7.67 -8.10 15.94
CA PRO A 14 8.26 -9.44 15.88
C PRO A 14 7.30 -10.58 16.26
N ASP A 15 6.26 -10.29 17.03
CA ASP A 15 5.22 -11.24 17.43
C ASP A 15 4.11 -11.42 16.36
N GLY A 16 4.25 -10.79 15.19
CA GLY A 16 3.30 -10.86 14.08
C GLY A 16 2.10 -9.94 14.22
N ARG A 17 2.03 -9.08 15.24
CA ARG A 17 0.93 -8.12 15.43
C ARG A 17 1.31 -6.72 14.94
N TRP A 18 0.31 -5.91 14.62
CA TRP A 18 0.52 -4.56 14.11
C TRP A 18 0.38 -3.52 15.21
N THR A 19 1.29 -2.54 15.21
CA THR A 19 1.11 -1.27 15.94
C THR A 19 0.91 -0.16 14.91
N VAL A 20 -0.08 0.70 15.12
CA VAL A 20 -0.32 1.85 14.23
C VAL A 20 -0.06 3.14 14.98
N ARG A 21 0.83 3.98 14.47
CA ARG A 21 1.18 5.27 15.08
C ARG A 21 0.57 6.41 14.27
N PHE A 22 -0.09 7.33 14.95
CA PHE A 22 -0.66 8.54 14.38
C PHE A 22 0.11 9.73 14.94
N GLY A 23 0.67 10.55 14.05
CA GLY A 23 1.54 11.63 14.47
C GLY A 23 1.84 12.63 13.38
N ARG A 24 2.86 13.45 13.62
CA ARG A 24 3.30 14.50 12.71
C ARG A 24 4.81 14.58 12.67
N LEU A 25 5.36 14.54 11.46
CA LEU A 25 6.78 14.81 11.23
C LEU A 25 7.03 16.32 11.28
N THR A 26 8.10 16.74 11.94
CA THR A 26 8.51 18.16 11.96
C THR A 26 8.80 18.66 10.55
N PRO A 27 8.70 19.98 10.29
CA PRO A 27 9.11 20.56 9.01
C PRO A 27 10.57 20.25 8.64
N ALA A 28 11.47 20.16 9.63
CA ALA A 28 12.87 19.77 9.46
C ALA A 28 13.06 18.27 9.18
N SER A 29 11.98 17.46 9.25
CA SER A 29 12.00 16.01 9.10
C SER A 29 12.89 15.26 10.11
N ASP A 30 13.24 15.90 11.23
CA ASP A 30 14.19 15.41 12.23
C ASP A 30 13.53 14.71 13.42
N THR A 31 12.22 14.91 13.63
CA THR A 31 11.45 14.31 14.72
C THR A 31 10.04 13.97 14.23
N PHE A 32 9.57 12.77 14.55
CA PHE A 32 8.19 12.35 14.35
C PHE A 32 7.46 12.32 15.70
N TYR A 33 6.55 13.25 15.92
CA TYR A 33 5.78 13.34 17.16
C TYR A 33 4.52 12.48 17.06
N VAL A 34 4.46 11.41 17.85
CA VAL A 34 3.33 10.48 17.92
C VAL A 34 2.31 11.00 18.92
N ALA A 35 1.09 11.27 18.47
CA ALA A 35 -0.01 11.69 19.31
C ALA A 35 -0.84 10.50 19.81
N TYR A 36 -0.97 9.44 19.00
CA TYR A 36 -1.70 8.24 19.37
C TYR A 36 -1.00 6.98 18.85
N GLU A 37 -1.08 5.91 19.60
CA GLU A 37 -0.72 4.56 19.17
C GLU A 37 -1.95 3.66 19.28
N ALA A 38 -2.26 2.94 18.21
CA ALA A 38 -3.19 1.83 18.22
C ALA A 38 -2.39 0.56 18.46
N LEU A 39 -2.57 -0.02 19.65
CA LEU A 39 -1.88 -1.23 20.09
C LEU A 39 -2.78 -2.46 19.88
N PRO A 40 -2.23 -3.58 19.41
CA PRO A 40 -3.02 -4.77 19.13
C PRO A 40 -3.53 -5.38 20.43
N THR A 41 -4.80 -5.79 20.44
CA THR A 41 -5.39 -6.49 21.59
C THR A 41 -5.35 -8.01 21.39
N ALA A 42 -6.08 -8.76 22.22
CA ALA A 42 -6.25 -10.20 22.05
C ALA A 42 -7.06 -10.56 20.78
N ARG A 43 -7.93 -9.66 20.29
CA ARG A 43 -8.63 -9.85 19.02
C ARG A 43 -7.79 -9.27 17.87
N PRO A 44 -7.53 -10.02 16.78
CA PRO A 44 -6.64 -9.61 15.69
C PRO A 44 -7.02 -8.30 14.97
N ASP A 45 -8.30 -7.95 14.98
CA ASP A 45 -8.90 -6.78 14.31
C ASP A 45 -9.24 -5.63 15.29
N SER A 46 -8.82 -5.74 16.55
CA SER A 46 -9.19 -4.80 17.60
C SER A 46 -7.94 -4.17 18.22
N PHE A 47 -7.98 -2.84 18.34
CA PHE A 47 -6.87 -2.05 18.84
C PHE A 47 -7.28 -1.23 20.07
N ALA A 48 -6.40 -1.17 21.06
CA ALA A 48 -6.50 -0.22 22.16
C ALA A 48 -5.77 1.07 21.76
N ILE A 49 -6.45 2.21 21.87
CA ILE A 49 -5.86 3.50 21.55
C ILE A 49 -5.16 4.05 22.79
N GLN A 50 -3.86 4.26 22.69
CA GLN A 50 -3.04 4.93 23.69
C GLN A 50 -2.72 6.36 23.22
N PRO A 51 -3.28 7.40 23.87
CA PRO A 51 -2.90 8.78 23.60
C PRO A 51 -1.59 9.15 24.29
N HIS A 52 -0.83 10.07 23.68
CA HIS A 52 0.38 10.66 24.23
C HIS A 52 0.21 12.18 24.39
N ALA A 53 0.25 12.65 25.63
CA ALA A 53 0.16 14.08 25.99
C ALA A 53 1.24 14.42 27.05
N PRO A 54 2.36 15.07 26.66
CA PRO A 54 2.68 15.58 25.32
C PRO A 54 2.94 14.46 24.29
N PRO A 55 2.86 14.75 22.97
CA PRO A 55 3.19 13.78 21.93
C PRO A 55 4.58 13.18 22.10
N LEU A 56 4.70 11.86 21.91
CA LEU A 56 5.94 11.10 22.04
C LEU A 56 6.91 11.43 20.89
N PRO A 57 8.10 11.98 21.13
CA PRO A 57 9.07 12.25 20.08
C PRO A 57 9.80 10.97 19.65
N LEU A 58 9.69 10.62 18.37
CA LEU A 58 10.52 9.59 17.73
C LEU A 58 11.60 10.26 16.87
N VAL A 59 12.85 9.86 17.08
CA VAL A 59 14.03 10.42 16.41
C VAL A 59 14.86 9.31 15.75
N GLY A 60 15.98 9.67 15.13
CA GLY A 60 16.92 8.67 14.58
C GLY A 60 16.28 7.79 13.50
N ARG A 61 16.34 6.47 13.66
CA ARG A 61 15.77 5.51 12.68
C ARG A 61 14.25 5.41 12.76
N GLU A 62 13.64 5.67 13.91
CA GLU A 62 12.21 5.45 14.14
C GLU A 62 11.33 6.47 13.39
N ARG A 63 11.87 7.65 13.06
CA ARG A 63 11.19 8.66 12.24
C ARG A 63 11.25 8.38 10.73
N LEU A 64 12.13 7.48 10.29
CA LEU A 64 12.41 7.32 8.85
C LEU A 64 11.19 6.87 8.04
N PRO A 65 10.30 5.99 8.52
CA PRO A 65 9.07 5.67 7.79
C PRO A 65 8.18 6.91 7.54
N ALA A 66 8.09 7.84 8.50
CA ALA A 66 7.31 9.08 8.35
C ALA A 66 7.98 10.00 7.34
N THR A 67 9.32 10.04 7.36
CA THR A 67 10.12 10.79 6.39
C THR A 67 9.92 10.25 4.98
N ALA A 68 9.99 8.93 4.80
CA ALA A 68 9.78 8.25 3.52
C ALA A 68 8.39 8.56 2.96
N LEU A 69 7.34 8.43 3.79
CA LEU A 69 5.99 8.77 3.39
C LEU A 69 5.86 10.24 3.00
N GLN A 70 6.44 11.16 3.77
CA GLN A 70 6.32 12.59 3.47
C GLN A 70 7.01 12.96 2.14
N VAL A 71 8.20 12.40 1.87
CA VAL A 71 8.90 12.63 0.60
C VAL A 71 8.08 12.06 -0.56
N ALA A 72 7.61 10.82 -0.45
CA ALA A 72 6.78 10.20 -1.48
C ALA A 72 5.45 10.93 -1.70
N LEU A 73 4.80 11.40 -0.63
CA LEU A 73 3.54 12.15 -0.71
C LEU A 73 3.71 13.50 -1.42
N ARG A 74 4.85 14.17 -1.25
CA ARG A 74 5.15 15.42 -1.97
C ARG A 74 5.29 15.18 -3.47
N ASP A 75 5.92 14.07 -3.88
CA ASP A 75 6.02 13.69 -5.29
C ASP A 75 4.68 13.22 -5.86
N PHE A 76 3.93 12.43 -5.09
CA PHE A 76 2.61 11.93 -5.46
C PHE A 76 1.62 13.08 -5.71
N GLY A 77 1.67 14.11 -4.87
CA GLY A 77 0.89 15.34 -5.05
C GLY A 77 -0.58 15.18 -4.65
N ALA A 78 -1.39 16.17 -5.04
CA ALA A 78 -2.81 16.21 -4.73
C ALA A 78 -3.62 15.43 -5.78
N HIS A 79 -4.58 14.62 -5.33
CA HIS A 79 -5.46 13.84 -6.20
C HIS A 79 -6.93 14.14 -5.85
N GLN A 80 -7.82 14.03 -6.83
CA GLN A 80 -9.25 14.32 -6.64
C GLN A 80 -9.98 13.30 -5.75
N ARG A 81 -9.34 12.17 -5.47
CA ARG A 81 -9.88 11.09 -4.64
C ARG A 81 -8.93 10.74 -3.50
N PRO A 82 -9.43 10.16 -2.39
CA PRO A 82 -8.58 9.71 -1.29
C PRO A 82 -7.75 8.49 -1.69
N TYR A 83 -6.57 8.38 -1.08
CA TYR A 83 -5.62 7.27 -1.19
C TYR A 83 -5.23 6.78 0.20
N ASN A 84 -5.10 5.47 0.34
CA ASN A 84 -4.41 4.84 1.44
C ASN A 84 -2.90 4.82 1.14
N SER A 85 -2.09 5.09 2.15
CA SER A 85 -0.64 5.04 2.05
C SER A 85 -0.06 3.95 2.95
N TYR A 86 0.90 3.19 2.45
CA TYR A 86 1.57 2.12 3.20
C TYR A 86 3.08 2.31 3.12
N VAL A 87 3.77 2.15 4.24
CA VAL A 87 5.24 2.19 4.31
C VAL A 87 5.74 0.85 4.81
N LEU A 88 6.54 0.17 4.00
CA LEU A 88 7.04 -1.17 4.26
C LEU A 88 8.57 -1.12 4.31
N PRO A 89 9.18 -1.24 5.51
CA PRO A 89 10.63 -1.34 5.65
C PRO A 89 11.16 -2.60 4.97
N ARG A 90 12.34 -2.49 4.37
CA ARG A 90 13.08 -3.60 3.76
C ARG A 90 14.28 -3.99 4.60
N ALA A 91 14.77 -5.22 4.41
CA ALA A 91 15.91 -5.76 5.16
C ALA A 91 17.21 -4.96 4.94
N ASP A 92 17.38 -4.34 3.77
CA ASP A 92 18.51 -3.47 3.44
C ASP A 92 18.38 -2.04 4.01
N GLY A 93 17.33 -1.78 4.79
CA GLY A 93 17.05 -0.47 5.39
C GLY A 93 16.33 0.51 4.47
N THR A 94 16.12 0.18 3.19
CA THR A 94 15.27 0.96 2.28
C THR A 94 13.78 0.78 2.61
N PHE A 95 12.91 1.57 1.97
CA PHE A 95 11.47 1.49 2.21
C PHE A 95 10.71 1.40 0.89
N TRP A 96 9.71 0.54 0.84
CA TRP A 96 8.64 0.69 -0.13
C TRP A 96 7.56 1.63 0.42
N VAL A 97 7.12 2.58 -0.40
CA VAL A 97 5.95 3.42 -0.09
C VAL A 97 4.91 3.21 -1.18
N TYR A 98 3.70 2.82 -0.79
CA TYR A 98 2.60 2.58 -1.71
C TYR A 98 1.54 3.67 -1.55
N PHE A 99 0.95 4.10 -2.66
CA PHE A 99 -0.32 4.80 -2.66
C PHE A 99 -1.31 3.97 -3.46
N MET A 100 -2.38 3.55 -2.80
CA MET A 100 -3.48 2.80 -3.39
C MET A 100 -4.78 3.56 -3.17
N PRO A 101 -5.70 3.62 -4.14
CA PRO A 101 -6.92 4.39 -3.96
C PRO A 101 -7.72 3.88 -2.75
N ALA A 102 -8.20 4.80 -1.90
CA ALA A 102 -8.92 4.43 -0.71
C ALA A 102 -10.34 3.97 -1.06
N GLN A 103 -10.79 2.89 -0.43
CA GLN A 103 -12.18 2.43 -0.50
C GLN A 103 -13.08 3.42 0.25
N THR A 104 -14.00 4.05 -0.48
CA THR A 104 -15.01 4.98 0.08
C THR A 104 -16.42 4.40 0.06
N ASP A 105 -16.61 3.29 -0.66
CA ASP A 105 -17.85 2.54 -0.72
C ASP A 105 -17.56 1.11 -0.24
N PRO A 106 -18.18 0.62 0.84
CA PRO A 106 -17.95 -0.74 1.34
C PRO A 106 -18.31 -1.84 0.32
N ALA A 107 -19.15 -1.55 -0.68
CA ALA A 107 -19.56 -2.50 -1.71
C ALA A 107 -18.60 -2.55 -2.93
N ALA A 108 -17.66 -1.61 -3.04
CA ALA A 108 -16.74 -1.53 -4.18
C ALA A 108 -15.30 -1.36 -3.73
N LEU A 109 -14.41 -2.27 -4.13
CA LEU A 109 -12.99 -2.11 -3.89
C LEU A 109 -12.34 -1.41 -5.10
N PRO A 110 -11.81 -0.20 -4.94
CA PRO A 110 -11.08 0.45 -6.02
C PRO A 110 -9.74 -0.27 -6.26
N HIS A 111 -9.44 -0.55 -7.53
CA HIS A 111 -8.17 -1.15 -7.96
C HIS A 111 -7.51 -0.29 -9.04
N GLY A 112 -6.19 -0.28 -9.07
CA GLY A 112 -5.40 0.47 -10.04
C GLY A 112 -5.26 1.97 -9.73
N ALA A 113 -4.77 2.76 -10.70
CA ALA A 113 -4.26 4.13 -10.47
C ALA A 113 -3.33 4.22 -9.24
N ASP A 114 -2.57 3.17 -9.00
CA ASP A 114 -1.75 2.95 -7.82
C ASP A 114 -0.26 2.97 -8.18
N ILE A 115 0.56 3.23 -7.17
CA ILE A 115 1.99 3.47 -7.37
C ILE A 115 2.79 2.98 -6.17
N ARG A 116 3.98 2.44 -6.46
CA ARG A 116 4.99 2.06 -5.49
C ARG A 116 6.24 2.93 -5.69
N TYR A 117 6.79 3.42 -4.61
CA TYR A 117 8.06 4.16 -4.55
C TYR A 117 9.10 3.34 -3.81
N LEU A 118 10.30 3.21 -4.38
CA LEU A 118 11.48 2.82 -3.61
C LEU A 118 12.09 4.06 -2.98
N MET A 119 12.26 4.05 -1.67
CA MET A 119 12.93 5.11 -0.92
C MET A 119 14.32 4.68 -0.49
N ALA A 120 15.27 5.60 -0.49
CA ALA A 120 16.63 5.35 0.02
C ALA A 120 16.60 4.97 1.51
N ALA A 121 17.67 4.35 2.00
CA ALA A 121 17.74 3.85 3.38
C ALA A 121 17.72 4.95 4.46
N ASP A 122 18.09 6.18 4.09
CA ASP A 122 17.97 7.38 4.92
C ASP A 122 16.61 8.09 4.76
N ALA A 123 15.71 7.53 3.95
CA ALA A 123 14.41 8.05 3.59
C ALA A 123 14.41 9.46 2.95
N SER A 124 15.57 9.98 2.53
CA SER A 124 15.70 11.38 2.09
C SER A 124 15.30 11.60 0.63
N ARG A 125 15.31 10.54 -0.18
CA ARG A 125 15.05 10.60 -1.63
C ARG A 125 14.32 9.37 -2.16
N ILE A 126 13.61 9.58 -3.25
CA ILE A 126 13.08 8.51 -4.11
C ILE A 126 14.24 7.92 -4.91
N VAL A 127 14.32 6.59 -4.92
CA VAL A 127 15.27 5.79 -5.72
C VAL A 127 14.59 5.32 -7.00
N ASP A 128 13.32 4.92 -6.90
CA ASP A 128 12.53 4.42 -8.01
C ASP A 128 11.06 4.79 -7.84
N LYS A 129 10.37 5.02 -8.96
CA LYS A 129 8.96 5.36 -9.03
C LYS A 129 8.29 4.41 -10.02
N HIS A 130 7.42 3.55 -9.51
CA HIS A 130 6.82 2.46 -10.25
C HIS A 130 5.28 2.54 -10.22
N PRO A 131 4.66 3.20 -11.22
CA PRO A 131 3.22 3.14 -11.42
C PRO A 131 2.81 1.69 -11.73
N MET A 132 2.01 1.08 -10.84
CA MET A 132 1.61 -0.32 -10.96
C MET A 132 0.44 -0.45 -11.95
N HIS A 133 -0.51 0.50 -11.90
CA HIS A 133 -1.59 0.60 -12.88
C HIS A 133 -1.86 2.04 -13.25
N ARG A 134 -2.13 2.29 -14.54
CA ARG A 134 -2.40 3.65 -15.05
C ARG A 134 -3.81 4.13 -14.76
N THR A 135 -4.79 3.23 -14.85
CA THR A 135 -6.21 3.56 -14.79
C THR A 135 -6.81 2.99 -13.53
N LEU A 136 -7.74 3.75 -12.96
CA LEU A 136 -8.56 3.30 -11.86
C LEU A 136 -9.72 2.45 -12.38
N LEU A 137 -9.86 1.27 -11.80
CA LEU A 137 -11.02 0.40 -11.92
C LEU A 137 -11.80 0.45 -10.60
N ASN A 138 -12.99 1.06 -10.61
CA ASN A 138 -13.94 0.91 -9.49
C ASN A 138 -14.76 -0.36 -9.73
N LEU A 139 -14.22 -1.50 -9.32
CA LEU A 139 -14.82 -2.80 -9.57
C LEU A 139 -15.93 -3.07 -8.54
N ALA A 140 -17.19 -2.91 -8.95
CA ALA A 140 -18.31 -3.53 -8.25
C ALA A 140 -18.39 -4.99 -8.70
N LEU A 141 -18.10 -5.94 -7.81
CA LEU A 141 -18.16 -7.36 -8.15
C LEU A 141 -19.60 -7.85 -8.04
N PRO A 142 -20.18 -8.44 -9.11
CA PRO A 142 -21.44 -9.17 -9.02
C PRO A 142 -21.36 -10.26 -7.94
N GLU A 143 -22.45 -10.49 -7.19
CA GLU A 143 -22.45 -11.49 -6.12
C GLU A 143 -22.08 -12.90 -6.62
N ASN A 144 -22.48 -13.23 -7.85
CA ASN A 144 -22.21 -14.50 -8.52
C ASN A 144 -20.88 -14.52 -9.28
N ALA A 145 -20.04 -13.48 -9.18
CA ALA A 145 -18.71 -13.50 -9.77
C ALA A 145 -17.86 -14.60 -9.13
N VAL A 146 -17.19 -15.41 -9.96
CA VAL A 146 -16.34 -16.53 -9.52
C VAL A 146 -14.86 -16.20 -9.55
N SER A 147 -14.45 -15.22 -10.35
CA SER A 147 -13.09 -14.72 -10.50
C SER A 147 -13.13 -13.29 -11.04
N GLY A 148 -12.08 -12.51 -10.79
CA GLY A 148 -11.78 -11.33 -11.63
C GLY A 148 -10.75 -11.68 -12.71
N LEU A 149 -10.67 -10.82 -13.72
CA LEU A 149 -9.70 -10.87 -14.80
C LEU A 149 -9.35 -9.43 -15.19
N HIS A 150 -8.06 -9.13 -15.28
CA HIS A 150 -7.58 -7.89 -15.88
C HIS A 150 -6.21 -8.09 -16.52
N THR A 151 -5.71 -7.05 -17.18
CA THR A 151 -4.38 -7.04 -17.79
C THR A 151 -3.46 -6.04 -17.11
N VAL A 152 -2.21 -6.44 -16.92
CA VAL A 152 -1.12 -5.56 -16.49
C VAL A 152 -0.29 -5.24 -17.72
N VAL A 153 -0.16 -3.94 -18.01
CA VAL A 153 0.52 -3.44 -19.21
C VAL A 153 1.82 -2.70 -18.92
N VAL A 154 2.22 -2.66 -17.65
CA VAL A 154 3.43 -1.94 -17.20
C VAL A 154 4.62 -2.87 -16.99
N ASP A 155 4.38 -4.17 -16.86
CA ASP A 155 5.39 -5.20 -16.62
C ASP A 155 4.85 -6.56 -17.08
N ASP A 156 5.73 -7.53 -17.19
CA ASP A 156 5.41 -8.92 -17.55
C ASP A 156 5.02 -9.79 -16.37
N VAL A 157 4.95 -9.21 -15.16
CA VAL A 157 4.55 -9.87 -13.92
C VAL A 157 3.38 -9.14 -13.24
N PRO A 158 2.57 -9.85 -12.42
CA PRO A 158 1.58 -9.23 -11.57
C PRO A 158 2.20 -8.18 -10.65
N GLN A 159 1.44 -7.13 -10.35
CA GLN A 159 1.83 -6.10 -9.42
C GLN A 159 1.50 -6.52 -7.97
N ASP A 160 2.23 -5.98 -7.00
CA ASP A 160 1.99 -6.25 -5.57
C ASP A 160 0.52 -5.98 -5.18
N SER A 161 -0.07 -4.93 -5.78
CA SER A 161 -1.46 -4.55 -5.54
C SER A 161 -2.48 -5.54 -6.10
N ASP A 162 -2.12 -6.39 -7.06
CA ASP A 162 -3.00 -7.44 -7.57
C ASP A 162 -3.14 -8.58 -6.56
N VAL A 163 -2.03 -8.95 -5.91
CA VAL A 163 -2.06 -9.89 -4.80
C VAL A 163 -2.84 -9.29 -3.63
N PHE A 164 -2.60 -8.01 -3.32
CA PHE A 164 -3.35 -7.31 -2.28
C PHE A 164 -4.86 -7.30 -2.56
N LEU A 165 -5.28 -7.03 -3.80
CA LEU A 165 -6.68 -7.05 -4.23
C LEU A 165 -7.34 -8.39 -3.86
N VAL A 166 -6.70 -9.51 -4.19
CA VAL A 166 -7.23 -10.86 -3.91
C VAL A 166 -7.36 -11.13 -2.40
N LEU A 167 -6.37 -10.71 -1.62
CA LEU A 167 -6.33 -10.96 -0.18
C LEU A 167 -7.24 -10.03 0.63
N ALA A 168 -7.43 -8.79 0.17
CA ALA A 168 -8.12 -7.73 0.91
C ALA A 168 -9.61 -7.59 0.54
N ARG A 169 -10.00 -7.89 -0.71
CA ARG A 169 -11.39 -7.71 -1.14
C ARG A 169 -12.36 -8.64 -0.43
N HIS A 170 -13.59 -8.16 -0.24
CA HIS A 170 -14.69 -8.96 0.26
C HIS A 170 -15.87 -8.97 -0.74
N PRO A 171 -16.41 -10.15 -1.09
CA PRO A 171 -15.90 -11.47 -0.74
C PRO A 171 -14.59 -11.77 -1.50
N ARG A 172 -13.70 -12.57 -0.89
CA ARG A 172 -12.46 -12.98 -1.58
C ARG A 172 -12.80 -13.80 -2.81
N ARG A 173 -12.07 -13.54 -3.90
CA ARG A 173 -12.16 -14.23 -5.19
C ARG A 173 -10.74 -14.36 -5.77
N PRO A 174 -10.45 -15.41 -6.55
CA PRO A 174 -9.21 -15.49 -7.31
C PRO A 174 -9.18 -14.42 -8.43
N GLU A 175 -7.99 -14.09 -8.92
CA GLU A 175 -7.79 -13.15 -10.03
C GLU A 175 -6.94 -13.81 -11.11
N MET A 176 -7.33 -13.65 -12.36
CA MET A 176 -6.48 -13.93 -13.51
C MET A 176 -5.87 -12.63 -14.02
N ILE A 177 -4.58 -12.65 -14.36
CA ILE A 177 -3.84 -11.47 -14.81
C ILE A 177 -3.11 -11.82 -16.09
N GLY A 178 -3.52 -11.20 -17.19
CA GLY A 178 -2.78 -11.26 -18.44
C GLY A 178 -1.69 -10.20 -18.47
N THR A 179 -0.48 -10.59 -18.85
CA THR A 179 0.63 -9.67 -19.18
C THR A 179 0.94 -9.76 -20.68
N GLU A 180 2.04 -9.17 -21.15
CA GLU A 180 2.40 -9.27 -22.57
C GLU A 180 2.71 -10.72 -22.95
N HIS A 181 3.38 -11.48 -22.07
CA HIS A 181 3.85 -12.82 -22.37
C HIS A 181 3.23 -13.95 -21.56
N TYR A 182 2.56 -13.67 -20.45
CA TYR A 182 2.12 -14.69 -19.50
C TYR A 182 0.69 -14.46 -19.01
N ASP A 183 0.01 -15.55 -18.69
CA ASP A 183 -1.21 -15.53 -17.87
C ASP A 183 -0.85 -16.00 -16.46
N TYR A 184 -1.22 -15.21 -15.46
CA TYR A 184 -1.10 -15.55 -14.05
C TYR A 184 -2.46 -15.84 -13.44
N ALA A 185 -2.53 -16.76 -12.49
CA ALA A 185 -3.67 -16.98 -11.63
C ALA A 185 -3.25 -16.81 -10.17
N ILE A 186 -3.86 -15.85 -9.48
CA ILE A 186 -3.69 -15.59 -8.06
C ILE A 186 -4.86 -16.24 -7.31
N ALA A 187 -4.56 -17.21 -6.47
CA ALA A 187 -5.53 -17.88 -5.63
C ALA A 187 -5.87 -17.07 -4.36
N ILE A 188 -6.96 -17.43 -3.68
CA ILE A 188 -7.46 -16.70 -2.50
C ILE A 188 -6.53 -16.73 -1.28
N ASP A 189 -5.51 -17.60 -1.29
CA ASP A 189 -4.44 -17.66 -0.30
C ASP A 189 -3.19 -16.83 -0.71
N GLY A 190 -3.24 -16.19 -1.88
CA GLY A 190 -2.15 -15.40 -2.44
C GLY A 190 -1.13 -16.21 -3.25
N SER A 191 -1.29 -17.53 -3.37
CA SER A 191 -0.41 -18.33 -4.23
C SER A 191 -0.61 -17.97 -5.71
N ILE A 192 0.49 -17.98 -6.47
CA ILE A 192 0.52 -17.58 -7.87
C ILE A 192 0.95 -18.77 -8.73
N THR A 193 0.15 -19.09 -9.73
CA THR A 193 0.53 -20.00 -10.83
C THR A 193 0.55 -19.24 -12.14
N TRP A 194 1.29 -19.72 -13.14
CA TRP A 194 1.42 -19.03 -14.41
C TRP A 194 1.58 -20.00 -15.58
N ARG A 195 1.28 -19.50 -16.78
CA ARG A 195 1.53 -20.16 -18.07
C ARG A 195 1.92 -19.13 -19.11
N VAL A 196 2.57 -19.57 -20.20
CA VAL A 196 2.80 -18.71 -21.36
C VAL A 196 1.45 -18.36 -21.98
N GLY A 197 1.23 -17.07 -22.24
CA GLY A 197 -0.01 -16.57 -22.84
C GLY A 197 -0.17 -17.10 -24.27
N GLU A 198 -1.37 -17.56 -24.61
CA GLU A 198 -1.69 -17.93 -25.99
C GLU A 198 -1.81 -16.65 -26.83
N ARG A 199 -0.88 -16.43 -27.77
CA ARG A 199 -0.96 -15.28 -28.68
C ARG A 199 -2.23 -15.39 -29.53
N HIS A 200 -3.27 -14.63 -29.20
CA HIS A 200 -4.29 -14.32 -30.19
C HIS A 200 -3.70 -13.31 -31.17
N SER A 201 -3.18 -13.81 -32.28
CA SER A 201 -2.79 -13.02 -33.44
C SER A 201 -4.02 -12.33 -34.04
N HIS A 202 -4.43 -11.20 -33.47
CA HIS A 202 -5.32 -10.28 -34.14
C HIS A 202 -4.46 -9.29 -34.91
N ARG A 203 -4.22 -9.65 -36.18
CA ARG A 203 -3.90 -8.69 -37.25
C ARG A 203 -5.14 -7.84 -37.54
#